data_AF-A0A800ATI8-F1
#
_entry.id   AF-A0A800ATI8-F1
#
_cell.length_a   1.000
_cell.length_b   1.000
_cell.length_c   1.000
_cell.angle_alpha   90.00
_cell.angle_beta   90.00
_cell.angle_gamma   90.00
#
_symmetry.space_group_name_H-M   'P 1'
#
loop_
_entity.id
_entity.type
_entity.pdbx_description
1 polymer ?
#
loop_
_entity_poly.entity_id
_entity_poly.type
_entity_poly.pdbx_seq_one_letter_code
_entity_poly.pdbx_strand_id
1 'polypeptide(L)'
;MKRLIILIFLFSNQLSLESAKVEERELRSEHFIIRYHKDVEQNYIYKVKEICENFYRKITQEFDLIRDKPWLWENRAVVYIAKDKQDYLNRFMCPSWSQGCVNCYRKIIYTYPNQRRFVSIVAHELTHIIFREYIGRNLPLWIDEGVAVYMETKYSKNTNKVNFAFLKKTIEEDNYIPFSKLNKETSFSLKVKSQDYVN
;
A
#
# COMPACT_ATOMS: atom_id res chain seq x y z
N MET A 1 -32.85 -66.40 -16.50
CA MET A 1 -31.77 -66.35 -15.49
C MET A 1 -30.57 -65.59 -16.07
N LYS A 2 -29.86 -64.86 -15.20
CA LYS A 2 -28.67 -64.02 -15.44
C LYS A 2 -28.96 -62.60 -15.95
N ARG A 3 -29.14 -61.66 -15.02
CA ARG A 3 -28.93 -60.21 -15.24
C ARG A 3 -27.42 -59.94 -15.09
N LEU A 4 -26.83 -59.34 -16.11
CA LEU A 4 -25.43 -58.93 -16.17
C LEU A 4 -25.29 -57.59 -15.43
N ILE A 5 -24.51 -57.53 -14.35
CA ILE A 5 -24.17 -56.28 -13.66
C ILE A 5 -22.76 -55.90 -14.13
N ILE A 6 -22.66 -54.81 -14.91
CA ILE A 6 -21.40 -54.21 -15.30
C ILE A 6 -20.99 -53.24 -14.17
N LEU A 7 -19.98 -53.62 -13.40
CA LEU A 7 -19.31 -52.78 -12.41
C LEU A 7 -18.30 -51.87 -13.13
N ILE A 8 -18.69 -50.62 -13.37
CA ILE A 8 -17.78 -49.58 -13.85
C ILE A 8 -16.97 -49.09 -12.64
N PHE A 9 -15.71 -49.53 -12.56
CA PHE A 9 -14.72 -48.94 -11.65
C PHE A 9 -14.33 -47.55 -12.18
N LEU A 10 -14.99 -46.51 -11.68
CA LEU A 10 -14.52 -45.14 -11.81
C LEU A 10 -13.32 -44.97 -10.88
N PHE A 11 -12.11 -45.14 -11.41
CA PHE A 11 -10.90 -44.59 -10.80
C PHE A 11 -11.02 -43.07 -10.84
N SER A 12 -11.60 -42.49 -9.79
CA SER A 12 -11.47 -41.07 -9.54
C SER A 12 -10.02 -40.79 -9.19
N ASN A 13 -9.24 -40.34 -10.18
CA ASN A 13 -8.02 -39.61 -9.92
C ASN A 13 -8.41 -38.37 -9.11
N GLN A 14 -8.34 -38.49 -7.78
CA GLN A 14 -8.30 -37.32 -6.92
C GLN A 14 -6.95 -36.66 -7.18
N LEU A 15 -6.91 -35.81 -8.21
CA LEU A 15 -5.92 -34.76 -8.31
C LEU A 15 -6.24 -33.80 -7.17
N SER A 16 -5.71 -34.08 -5.98
CA SER A 16 -5.68 -33.13 -4.89
C SER A 16 -4.85 -31.96 -5.37
N LEU A 17 -5.51 -30.93 -5.89
CA LEU A 17 -4.94 -29.60 -6.01
C LEU A 17 -4.78 -29.11 -4.58
N GLU A 18 -3.74 -29.59 -3.91
CA GLU A 18 -3.30 -29.06 -2.65
C GLU A 18 -2.87 -27.64 -2.97
N SER A 19 -3.77 -26.68 -2.74
CA SER A 19 -3.44 -25.27 -2.86
C SER A 19 -2.23 -25.09 -1.96
N ALA A 20 -1.05 -24.89 -2.55
CA ALA A 20 0.19 -24.75 -1.81
C ALA A 20 -0.08 -23.73 -0.70
N LYS A 21 -0.19 -24.22 0.54
CA LYS A 21 -0.56 -23.39 1.67
C LYS A 21 0.60 -22.43 1.81
N VAL A 22 0.39 -21.18 1.39
CA VAL A 22 1.44 -20.16 1.36
C VAL A 22 1.99 -20.11 2.78
N GLU A 23 3.25 -20.53 2.94
CA GLU A 23 3.91 -20.58 4.24
C GLU A 23 4.24 -19.14 4.65
N GLU A 24 3.26 -18.50 5.27
CA GLU A 24 3.37 -17.16 5.83
C GLU A 24 3.93 -17.20 7.23
N ARG A 25 4.85 -16.28 7.49
CA ARG A 25 5.42 -16.03 8.81
C ARG A 25 5.01 -14.64 9.28
N GLU A 26 5.14 -14.41 10.58
CA GLU A 26 4.72 -13.16 11.22
C GLU A 26 5.82 -12.61 12.12
N LEU A 27 6.02 -11.29 12.07
CA LEU A 27 6.85 -10.52 12.99
C LEU A 27 6.00 -9.38 13.55
N ARG A 28 5.96 -9.23 14.87
CA ARG A 28 5.21 -8.15 15.54
C ARG A 28 6.15 -7.06 16.04
N SER A 29 5.67 -5.82 16.00
CA SER A 29 6.27 -4.67 16.66
C SER A 29 5.21 -3.95 17.50
N GLU A 30 5.51 -2.74 17.97
CA GLU A 30 4.58 -1.99 18.81
C GLU A 30 3.29 -1.69 18.05
N HIS A 31 3.40 -1.10 16.85
CA HIS A 31 2.29 -0.60 16.06
C HIS A 31 1.89 -1.45 14.85
N PHE A 32 2.71 -2.46 14.51
CA PHE A 32 2.55 -3.23 13.29
C PHE A 32 2.63 -4.75 13.50
N ILE A 33 1.94 -5.47 12.61
CA ILE A 33 2.08 -6.89 12.38
C ILE A 33 2.59 -7.06 10.95
N ILE A 34 3.79 -7.61 10.78
CA ILE A 34 4.42 -7.85 9.48
C ILE A 34 4.23 -9.32 9.12
N ARG A 35 3.40 -9.60 8.11
CA ARG A 35 3.17 -10.93 7.55
C ARG A 35 3.94 -11.07 6.25
N TYR A 36 4.70 -12.14 6.09
CA TYR A 36 5.62 -12.26 4.96
C TYR A 36 5.73 -13.68 4.44
N HIS A 37 5.98 -13.80 3.14
CA HIS A 37 6.31 -15.07 2.52
C HIS A 37 7.64 -15.61 3.07
N LYS A 38 7.73 -16.91 3.37
CA LYS A 38 8.92 -17.54 3.99
C LYS A 38 10.26 -17.28 3.28
N ASP A 39 10.23 -17.07 1.96
CA ASP A 39 11.42 -16.85 1.12
C ASP A 39 11.94 -15.39 1.18
N VAL A 40 11.24 -14.48 1.87
CA VAL A 40 11.69 -13.10 2.01
C VAL A 40 12.87 -13.02 2.97
N GLU A 41 13.93 -12.32 2.55
CA GLU A 41 15.12 -12.13 3.38
C GLU A 41 14.81 -11.42 4.70
N GLN A 42 15.34 -11.98 5.80
CA GLN A 42 15.08 -11.48 7.15
C GLN A 42 15.49 -10.01 7.33
N ASN A 43 16.60 -9.59 6.70
CA ASN A 43 17.06 -8.21 6.75
C ASN A 43 16.05 -7.22 6.14
N TYR A 44 15.39 -7.61 5.04
CA TYR A 44 14.35 -6.79 4.43
C TYR A 44 13.14 -6.65 5.36
N ILE A 45 12.74 -7.72 6.06
CA ILE A 45 11.62 -7.72 7.00
C ILE A 45 11.89 -6.77 8.17
N TYR A 46 13.09 -6.82 8.75
CA TYR A 46 13.49 -5.90 9.81
C TYR A 46 13.55 -4.45 9.33
N LYS A 47 14.04 -4.22 8.11
CA LYS A 47 14.01 -2.89 7.48
C LYS A 47 12.58 -2.36 7.32
N VAL A 48 11.63 -3.20 6.88
CA VAL A 48 10.21 -2.84 6.79
C VAL A 48 9.65 -2.45 8.15
N LYS A 49 9.87 -3.29 9.17
CA LYS A 49 9.47 -3.02 10.56
C LYS A 49 9.98 -1.65 11.03
N GLU A 50 11.26 -1.38 10.89
CA GLU A 50 11.88 -0.14 11.34
C GLU A 50 11.35 1.10 10.61
N ILE A 51 11.17 1.00 9.29
CA ILE A 51 10.61 2.08 8.48
C ILE A 51 9.17 2.39 8.91
N CYS A 52 8.31 1.39 9.03
CA CYS A 52 6.91 1.57 9.44
C CYS A 52 6.80 2.21 10.83
N GLU A 53 7.55 1.69 11.81
CA GLU A 53 7.57 2.25 13.17
C GLU A 53 8.08 3.70 13.22
N ASN A 54 9.14 3.99 12.45
CA ASN A 54 9.69 5.33 12.35
C ASN A 54 8.68 6.31 11.75
N PHE A 55 8.02 5.94 10.65
CA PHE A 55 7.04 6.83 10.01
C PHE A 55 5.77 6.99 10.84
N TYR A 56 5.31 5.95 11.54
CA TYR A 56 4.20 6.09 12.47
C TYR A 56 4.47 7.21 13.50
N ARG A 57 5.65 7.20 14.12
CA ARG A 57 6.06 8.25 15.06
C ARG A 57 6.16 9.62 14.39
N LYS A 58 6.85 9.71 13.25
CA LYS A 58 7.01 10.98 12.53
C LYS A 58 5.68 11.61 12.13
N ILE A 59 4.76 10.84 11.55
CA ILE A 59 3.45 11.35 11.12
C ILE A 59 2.64 11.81 12.33
N THR A 60 2.62 11.02 13.40
CA THR A 60 1.87 11.37 14.61
C THR A 60 2.42 12.64 15.27
N GLN A 61 3.74 12.81 15.30
CA GLN A 61 4.41 14.00 15.82
C GLN A 61 4.25 15.22 14.92
N GLU A 62 4.37 15.05 13.60
CA GLU A 62 4.31 16.17 12.65
C GLU A 62 2.97 16.90 12.67
N PHE A 63 1.90 16.16 12.90
CA PHE A 63 0.54 16.68 12.89
C PHE A 63 -0.05 16.81 14.31
N ASP A 64 0.78 16.70 15.35
CA ASP A 64 0.39 16.76 16.77
C ASP A 64 -0.86 15.91 17.10
N LEU A 65 -0.89 14.69 16.56
CA LEU A 65 -2.07 13.84 16.60
C LEU A 65 -2.13 13.01 17.88
N ILE A 66 -3.16 13.24 18.70
CA ILE A 66 -3.39 12.53 19.98
C ILE A 66 -4.42 11.40 19.80
N ARG A 67 -3.99 10.14 19.91
CA ARG A 67 -4.83 8.95 19.70
C ARG A 67 -5.57 8.53 20.97
N ASP A 68 -6.90 8.48 20.90
CA ASP A 68 -7.72 7.77 21.92
C ASP A 68 -7.56 6.25 21.82
N LYS A 69 -7.42 5.73 20.59
CA LYS A 69 -7.28 4.30 20.29
C LYS A 69 -5.87 4.03 19.75
N PRO A 70 -4.92 3.63 20.61
CA PRO A 70 -3.56 3.39 20.16
C PRO A 70 -3.51 2.13 19.27
N TRP A 71 -2.57 2.11 18.32
CA TRP A 71 -2.30 0.93 17.49
C TRP A 71 -1.52 -0.12 18.28
N LEU A 72 -2.10 -0.66 19.34
CA LEU A 72 -1.47 -1.67 20.18
C LEU A 72 -2.28 -2.97 20.14
N TRP A 73 -1.63 -4.08 20.51
CA TRP A 73 -2.28 -5.39 20.63
C TRP A 73 -2.95 -5.83 19.33
N GLU A 74 -4.29 -5.95 19.32
CA GLU A 74 -5.12 -6.34 18.18
C GLU A 74 -5.47 -5.17 17.24
N ASN A 75 -5.18 -3.92 17.63
CA ASN A 75 -5.44 -2.72 16.82
C ASN A 75 -4.26 -2.30 15.92
N ARG A 76 -3.22 -3.12 15.83
CA ARG A 76 -2.05 -2.84 14.99
C ARG A 76 -2.41 -2.77 13.50
N ALA A 77 -1.65 -1.99 12.75
CA ALA A 77 -1.68 -2.05 11.29
C ALA A 77 -0.98 -3.32 10.80
N VAL A 78 -1.35 -3.81 9.61
CA VAL A 78 -0.78 -5.03 9.04
C VAL A 78 0.00 -4.69 7.79
N VAL A 79 1.22 -5.21 7.66
CA VAL A 79 2.01 -5.13 6.43
C VAL A 79 2.15 -6.54 5.86
N TYR A 80 1.68 -6.76 4.64
CA TYR A 80 1.91 -8.00 3.92
C TYR A 80 3.07 -7.84 2.93
N ILE A 81 4.03 -8.76 2.99
CA ILE A 81 5.18 -8.81 2.11
C ILE A 81 5.08 -10.07 1.25
N ALA A 82 4.80 -9.87 -0.04
CA ALA A 82 4.86 -10.93 -1.05
C ALA A 82 6.31 -11.37 -1.30
N LYS A 83 6.49 -12.55 -1.91
CA LYS A 83 7.80 -13.07 -2.29
C LYS A 83 8.56 -12.12 -3.23
N ASP A 84 7.87 -11.67 -4.28
CA ASP A 84 8.39 -10.81 -5.33
C ASP A 84 7.25 -10.00 -5.97
N LYS A 85 7.56 -9.22 -7.02
CA LYS A 85 6.57 -8.40 -7.72
C LYS A 85 5.46 -9.25 -8.35
N GLN A 86 5.77 -10.44 -8.87
CA GLN A 86 4.77 -11.28 -9.53
C GLN A 86 3.79 -11.85 -8.50
N ASP A 87 4.30 -12.35 -7.38
CA ASP A 87 3.47 -12.80 -6.25
C ASP A 87 2.60 -11.64 -5.71
N TYR A 88 3.18 -10.44 -5.56
CA TYR A 88 2.45 -9.24 -5.14
C TYR A 88 1.24 -8.93 -6.03
N LEU A 89 1.42 -8.92 -7.36
CA LEU A 89 0.36 -8.62 -8.31
C LEU A 89 -0.73 -9.71 -8.31
N ASN A 90 -0.32 -10.98 -8.29
CA ASN A 90 -1.23 -12.12 -8.30
C ASN A 90 -2.07 -12.19 -7.02
N ARG A 91 -1.42 -11.95 -5.87
CA ARG A 91 -1.99 -12.19 -4.55
C ARG A 91 -2.84 -11.04 -4.05
N PHE A 92 -2.42 -9.79 -4.31
CA PHE A 92 -3.11 -8.62 -3.75
C PHE A 92 -3.95 -7.88 -4.79
N MET A 93 -3.90 -8.29 -6.06
CA MET A 93 -4.64 -7.66 -7.17
C MET A 93 -4.42 -6.15 -7.27
N CYS A 94 -3.24 -5.69 -6.87
CA CYS A 94 -2.89 -4.28 -6.92
C CYS A 94 -2.53 -3.88 -8.35
N PRO A 95 -2.74 -2.61 -8.74
CA PRO A 95 -2.45 -2.15 -10.09
C PRO A 95 -1.00 -2.47 -10.49
N SER A 96 -0.77 -2.86 -11.74
CA SER A 96 0.57 -3.29 -12.23
C SER A 96 1.64 -2.20 -12.12
N TRP A 97 1.22 -0.94 -12.15
CA TRP A 97 2.06 0.24 -11.95
C TRP A 97 2.34 0.56 -10.47
N SER A 98 1.57 0.00 -9.54
CA SER A 98 1.76 0.25 -8.11
C SER A 98 2.99 -0.50 -7.59
N GLN A 99 3.83 0.21 -6.86
CA GLN A 99 4.96 -0.37 -6.13
C GLN A 99 4.56 -0.75 -4.71
N GLY A 100 3.53 -0.13 -4.15
CA GLY A 100 2.82 -0.60 -2.96
C GLY A 100 1.36 -0.22 -3.09
N CYS A 101 0.51 -0.89 -2.31
CA CYS A 101 -0.91 -0.55 -2.24
C CYS A 101 -1.37 -0.59 -0.80
N VAL A 102 -2.33 0.27 -0.49
CA VAL A 102 -2.87 0.39 0.85
C VAL A 102 -4.37 0.12 0.85
N ASN A 103 -4.83 -0.53 1.92
CA ASN A 103 -6.22 -0.46 2.33
C ASN A 103 -6.29 0.42 3.57
N CYS A 104 -6.60 1.70 3.37
CA CYS A 104 -6.62 2.68 4.47
C CYS A 104 -7.60 2.26 5.58
N TYR A 105 -8.75 1.69 5.21
CA TYR A 105 -9.80 1.33 6.16
C TYR A 105 -9.40 0.19 7.10
N ARG A 106 -8.65 -0.77 6.58
CA ARG A 106 -8.20 -1.94 7.34
C ARG A 106 -6.79 -1.76 7.91
N LYS A 107 -6.15 -0.60 7.67
CA LYS A 107 -4.74 -0.33 8.01
C LYS A 107 -3.80 -1.39 7.45
N ILE A 108 -4.00 -1.76 6.19
CA ILE A 108 -3.20 -2.79 5.53
C ILE A 108 -2.31 -2.16 4.47
N ILE A 109 -1.02 -2.46 4.51
CA ILE A 109 -0.05 -2.14 3.47
C ILE A 109 0.36 -3.44 2.80
N TYR A 110 0.36 -3.49 1.48
CA TYR A 110 0.89 -4.62 0.72
C TYR A 110 2.14 -4.18 -0.05
N THR A 111 3.19 -5.00 -0.03
CA THR A 111 4.49 -4.68 -0.63
C THR A 111 5.24 -5.94 -1.05
N TYR A 112 6.44 -5.76 -1.60
CA TYR A 112 7.38 -6.82 -1.99
C TYR A 112 8.85 -6.31 -1.91
N PRO A 113 9.85 -7.20 -1.82
CA PRO A 113 11.26 -6.82 -1.67
C PRO A 113 11.85 -5.95 -2.79
N ASN A 114 13.00 -5.32 -2.50
CA ASN A 114 13.86 -4.64 -3.48
C ASN A 114 13.26 -3.41 -4.19
N GLN A 115 12.26 -2.77 -3.59
CA GLN A 115 11.71 -1.52 -4.11
C GLN A 115 12.58 -0.32 -3.73
N ARG A 116 13.09 0.40 -4.74
CA ARG A 116 13.92 1.60 -4.56
C ARG A 116 13.19 2.73 -3.81
N ARG A 117 11.88 2.89 -4.06
CA ARG A 117 11.03 3.95 -3.47
C ARG A 117 10.27 3.50 -2.22
N PHE A 118 10.59 2.34 -1.63
CA PHE A 118 9.83 1.78 -0.50
C PHE A 118 9.62 2.78 0.67
N VAL A 119 10.68 3.50 1.06
CA VAL A 119 10.61 4.52 2.12
C VAL A 119 9.60 5.62 1.79
N SER A 120 9.60 6.07 0.53
CA SER A 120 8.65 7.05 -0.01
C SER A 120 7.21 6.54 0.07
N ILE A 121 7.01 5.31 -0.39
CA ILE A 121 5.69 4.68 -0.43
C ILE A 121 5.14 4.53 0.98
N VAL A 122 5.94 4.03 1.94
CA VAL A 122 5.48 3.91 3.33
C VAL A 122 5.15 5.28 3.92
N ALA A 123 5.95 6.31 3.65
CA ALA A 123 5.66 7.67 4.12
C ALA A 123 4.31 8.16 3.60
N HIS A 124 4.06 7.98 2.30
CA HIS A 124 2.85 8.40 1.61
C HIS A 124 1.61 7.63 2.12
N GLU A 125 1.64 6.30 2.00
CA GLU A 125 0.49 5.45 2.31
C GLU A 125 0.12 5.43 3.80
N LEU A 126 1.14 5.46 4.67
CA LEU A 126 0.89 5.51 6.10
C LEU A 126 0.30 6.86 6.52
N THR A 127 0.64 7.95 5.81
CA THR A 127 0.02 9.26 6.05
C THR A 127 -1.47 9.21 5.74
N HIS A 128 -1.90 8.61 4.63
CA HIS A 128 -3.33 8.43 4.37
C HIS A 128 -4.04 7.62 5.46
N ILE A 129 -3.45 6.52 5.91
CA ILE A 129 -4.05 5.70 6.97
C ILE A 129 -4.21 6.55 8.25
N ILE A 130 -3.12 7.14 8.72
CA ILE A 130 -3.10 7.85 10.01
C ILE A 130 -3.98 9.10 9.92
N PHE A 131 -3.81 9.95 8.91
CA PHE A 131 -4.51 11.22 8.81
C PHE A 131 -6.04 11.04 8.69
N ARG A 132 -6.50 10.07 7.90
CA ARG A 132 -7.93 9.78 7.74
C ARG A 132 -8.58 9.19 8.99
N GLU A 133 -7.82 8.56 9.89
CA GLU A 133 -8.36 8.12 11.19
C GLU A 133 -8.73 9.31 12.09
N TYR A 134 -8.07 10.46 11.92
CA TYR A 134 -8.30 11.66 12.73
C TYR A 134 -9.31 12.62 12.12
N ILE A 135 -9.10 13.00 10.86
CA ILE A 135 -9.92 14.04 10.22
C ILE A 135 -11.18 13.44 9.55
N GLY A 136 -11.25 12.12 9.47
CA GLY A 136 -12.32 11.41 8.78
C GLY A 136 -12.04 11.22 7.29
N ARG A 137 -13.03 10.67 6.59
CA ARG A 137 -12.84 10.07 5.26
C ARG A 137 -13.26 10.97 4.11
N ASN A 138 -14.04 12.01 4.38
CA ASN A 138 -14.58 12.89 3.36
C ASN A 138 -13.68 14.12 3.21
N LEU A 139 -12.46 13.89 2.74
CA LEU A 139 -11.47 14.94 2.51
C LEU A 139 -11.51 15.39 1.04
N PRO A 140 -11.36 16.69 0.76
CA PRO A 140 -11.01 17.14 -0.58
C PRO A 140 -9.75 16.42 -1.06
N LEU A 141 -9.73 15.97 -2.32
CA LEU A 141 -8.63 15.16 -2.86
C LEU A 141 -7.26 15.84 -2.66
N TRP A 142 -7.20 17.15 -2.92
CA TRP A 142 -5.95 17.90 -2.82
C TRP A 142 -5.40 17.95 -1.39
N ILE A 143 -6.25 17.89 -0.36
CA ILE A 143 -5.80 17.81 1.04
C ILE A 143 -5.19 16.43 1.28
N ASP A 144 -5.93 15.37 0.94
CA ASP A 144 -5.55 14.00 1.24
C ASP A 144 -4.24 13.58 0.56
N GLU A 145 -4.12 13.85 -0.74
CA GLU A 145 -2.88 13.64 -1.50
C GLU A 145 -1.79 14.64 -1.09
N GLY A 146 -2.15 15.90 -0.84
CA GLY A 146 -1.21 16.95 -0.50
C GLY A 146 -0.46 16.67 0.80
N VAL A 147 -1.15 16.22 1.85
CA VAL A 147 -0.50 15.86 3.13
C VAL A 147 0.37 14.61 2.99
N ALA A 148 -0.02 13.64 2.18
CA ALA A 148 0.77 12.44 1.90
C ALA A 148 2.06 12.78 1.15
N VAL A 149 1.98 13.60 0.10
CA VAL A 149 3.13 14.12 -0.66
C VAL A 149 4.03 15.00 0.21
N TYR A 150 3.45 15.80 1.12
CA TYR A 150 4.22 16.59 2.08
C TYR A 150 5.08 15.70 2.99
N MET A 151 4.48 14.69 3.61
CA MET A 151 5.18 13.75 4.49
C MET A 151 6.24 12.94 3.74
N GLU A 152 5.89 12.47 2.55
CA GLU A 152 6.82 11.81 1.63
C GLU A 152 8.01 12.74 1.36
N THR A 153 7.79 13.98 0.91
CA THR A 153 8.86 14.92 0.54
C THR A 153 9.74 15.34 1.72
N LYS A 154 9.13 15.55 2.90
CA LYS A 154 9.86 16.01 4.09
C LYS A 154 10.77 14.95 4.68
N TYR A 155 10.38 13.68 4.62
CA TYR A 155 11.04 12.62 5.40
C TYR A 155 11.59 11.45 4.58
N SER A 156 11.18 11.26 3.33
CA SER A 156 11.80 10.30 2.43
C SER A 156 12.99 10.96 1.74
N LYS A 157 14.22 10.60 2.14
CA LYS A 157 15.46 11.12 1.53
C LYS A 157 15.55 10.86 0.00
N ASN A 158 14.69 10.00 -0.54
CA ASN A 158 14.67 9.57 -1.94
C ASN A 158 13.55 10.23 -2.77
N THR A 159 12.80 11.17 -2.21
CA THR A 159 11.86 11.94 -3.03
C THR A 159 12.61 12.90 -3.90
N ASN A 160 12.28 12.83 -5.19
CA ASN A 160 12.49 13.89 -6.15
C ASN A 160 12.32 15.23 -5.43
N LYS A 161 13.41 16.00 -5.31
CA LYS A 161 13.26 17.46 -5.25
C LYS A 161 12.16 17.77 -6.25
N VAL A 162 11.05 18.38 -5.82
CA VAL A 162 10.00 18.87 -6.72
C VAL A 162 10.75 19.35 -7.94
N ASN A 163 10.53 18.67 -9.07
CA ASN A 163 11.38 18.92 -10.23
C ASN A 163 11.06 20.35 -10.65
N PHE A 164 11.85 21.31 -10.15
CA PHE A 164 11.55 22.72 -10.27
C PHE A 164 11.46 23.11 -11.74
N ALA A 165 12.19 22.41 -12.62
CA ALA A 165 12.06 22.55 -14.05
C ALA A 165 10.69 22.07 -14.57
N PHE A 166 10.19 20.93 -14.10
CA PHE A 166 8.84 20.46 -14.42
C PHE A 166 7.78 21.42 -13.89
N LEU A 167 7.84 21.79 -12.61
CA LEU A 167 6.86 22.72 -12.00
C LEU A 167 6.86 24.07 -12.71
N LYS A 168 8.05 24.63 -12.99
CA LYS A 168 8.19 25.88 -13.74
C LYS A 168 7.55 25.75 -15.11
N LYS A 169 7.85 24.68 -15.86
CA LYS A 169 7.24 24.42 -17.17
C LYS A 169 5.71 24.33 -17.08
N THR A 170 5.19 23.60 -16.10
CA THR A 170 3.73 23.47 -15.87
C THR A 170 3.07 24.82 -15.61
N ILE A 171 3.74 25.72 -14.88
CA ILE A 171 3.25 27.08 -14.62
C ILE A 171 3.33 27.94 -15.90
N GLU A 172 4.46 27.91 -16.60
CA GLU A 172 4.67 28.67 -17.84
C GLU A 172 3.70 28.26 -18.96
N GLU A 173 3.26 26.99 -18.97
CA GLU A 173 2.30 26.44 -19.94
C GLU A 173 0.83 26.57 -19.47
N ASP A 174 0.56 27.26 -18.35
CA ASP A 174 -0.77 27.34 -17.70
C ASP A 174 -1.45 25.97 -17.48
N ASN A 175 -0.64 24.91 -17.35
CA ASN A 175 -1.09 23.52 -17.26
C ASN A 175 -1.24 23.05 -15.80
N TYR A 176 -1.87 23.86 -14.96
CA TYR A 176 -2.10 23.57 -13.55
C TYR A 176 -3.59 23.64 -13.21
N ILE A 177 -3.97 23.04 -12.08
CA ILE A 177 -5.31 23.17 -11.54
C ILE A 177 -5.39 24.50 -10.80
N PRO A 178 -6.26 25.45 -11.22
CA PRO A 178 -6.44 26.70 -10.50
C PRO A 178 -6.91 26.43 -9.07
N PHE A 179 -6.44 27.23 -8.11
CA PHE A 179 -6.80 27.07 -6.70
C PHE A 179 -8.32 27.04 -6.48
N SER A 180 -9.07 27.89 -7.21
CA SER A 180 -10.54 27.95 -7.17
C SER A 180 -11.26 26.67 -7.63
N LYS A 181 -10.55 25.77 -8.33
CA LYS A 181 -11.07 24.48 -8.82
C LYS A 181 -10.64 23.29 -7.97
N LEU A 182 -9.59 23.40 -7.13
CA LEU A 182 -9.04 22.28 -6.36
C LEU A 182 -10.08 21.53 -5.53
N ASN A 183 -11.00 22.23 -4.88
CA ASN A 183 -12.05 21.61 -4.06
C ASN A 183 -13.08 20.80 -4.86
N LYS A 184 -13.14 21.00 -6.19
CA LYS A 184 -14.08 20.30 -7.09
C LYS A 184 -13.43 19.12 -7.81
N GLU A 185 -12.10 19.04 -7.78
CA GLU A 185 -11.39 17.95 -8.44
C GLU A 185 -11.48 16.66 -7.60
N THR A 186 -11.67 15.55 -8.31
CA THR A 186 -11.81 14.20 -7.76
C THR A 186 -10.91 13.25 -8.53
N SER A 187 -10.63 12.07 -7.97
CA SER A 187 -9.83 11.07 -8.69
C SER A 187 -10.45 10.68 -10.04
N PHE A 188 -11.78 10.76 -10.15
CA PHE A 188 -12.50 10.54 -11.41
C PHE A 188 -12.27 11.67 -12.43
N SER A 189 -12.37 12.94 -12.01
CA SER A 189 -12.16 14.08 -12.91
C SER A 189 -10.72 14.16 -13.44
N LEU A 190 -9.75 13.62 -12.69
CA LEU A 190 -8.35 13.55 -13.11
C LEU A 190 -8.07 12.36 -14.03
N LYS A 191 -8.68 11.18 -13.80
CA LYS A 191 -8.50 9.99 -14.66
C LYS A 191 -8.95 10.21 -16.11
N VAL A 192 -9.96 11.05 -16.34
CA VAL A 192 -10.41 11.41 -17.69
C VAL A 192 -9.40 12.34 -18.40
N LYS A 193 -8.53 13.02 -17.65
CA LYS A 193 -7.51 13.94 -18.16
C LYS A 193 -6.11 13.32 -18.33
N SER A 194 -5.82 12.18 -17.69
CA SER A 194 -4.44 11.67 -17.56
C SER A 194 -4.25 10.23 -18.04
N GLN A 195 -3.89 10.04 -19.31
CA GLN A 195 -2.98 8.94 -19.68
C GLN A 195 -1.51 9.32 -19.44
N ASP A 196 -1.22 10.60 -19.14
CA ASP A 196 0.15 11.13 -19.06
C ASP A 196 0.67 11.45 -17.65
N TYR A 197 -0.07 11.12 -16.59
CA TYR A 197 0.37 11.46 -15.23
C TYR A 197 0.52 10.22 -14.33
N VAL A 198 1.79 10.03 -13.92
CA VAL A 198 2.34 9.44 -12.68
C VAL A 198 3.33 8.29 -12.96
N ASN A 199 4.62 8.63 -12.79
CA ASN A 199 5.79 7.74 -12.66
C ASN A 199 6.29 7.71 -11.20
#